data_AF-A0A7Y2TH45-F1
#
_entry.id   AF-A0A7Y2TH45-F1
#
_cell.length_a   1.000
_cell.length_b   1.000
_cell.length_c   1.000
_cell.angle_alpha   90.00
_cell.angle_beta   90.00
_cell.angle_gamma   90.00
#
_symmetry.space_group_name_H-M   'P 1'
#
loop_
_entity.id
_entity.type
_entity.pdbx_description
1 polymer ?
#
loop_
_entity_poly.entity_id
_entity_poly.type
_entity_poly.pdbx_seq_one_letter_code
_entity_poly.pdbx_strand_id
1 'polypeptide(L)' 'EGYNVLGMAAIFTYGFKLADDNFRKANCPYFTLGNYSSLIEHAIQAGYVQSNDLSSLEQWRENPADWNG' A
#
# COMPACT_ATOMS: atom_id res chain seq x y z
N GLU A 1 22.35 14.24 -19.76
CA GLU A 1 21.28 13.75 -18.85
C GLU A 1 21.34 14.54 -17.56
N GLY A 2 20.19 14.79 -16.94
CA GLY A 2 20.06 15.61 -15.74
C GLY A 2 18.64 16.09 -15.61
N TYR A 3 17.78 15.27 -15.00
CA TYR A 3 16.41 15.64 -14.69
C TYR A 3 16.32 16.00 -13.22
N ASN A 4 15.61 17.09 -12.91
CA ASN A 4 15.22 17.39 -11.54
C ASN A 4 13.95 16.60 -11.21
N VAL A 5 14.10 15.46 -10.56
CA VAL A 5 12.97 14.63 -10.15
C VAL A 5 12.29 15.29 -8.96
N LEU A 6 11.11 15.85 -9.20
CA LEU A 6 10.33 16.52 -8.16
C LEU A 6 9.63 15.53 -7.21
N GLY A 7 9.39 14.30 -7.65
CA GLY A 7 8.71 13.26 -6.88
C GLY A 7 7.96 12.25 -7.76
N MET A 8 7.16 11.39 -7.13
CA MET A 8 6.31 10.38 -7.76
C MET A 8 4.84 10.57 -7.38
N ALA A 9 3.93 10.40 -8.34
CA ALA A 9 2.51 10.30 -8.08
C ALA A 9 1.98 8.97 -8.61
N ALA A 10 1.11 8.31 -7.83
CA ALA A 10 0.46 7.07 -8.20
C ALA A 10 -1.03 7.11 -7.92
N ILE A 11 -1.80 6.26 -8.60
CA ILE A 11 -3.23 6.11 -8.33
C ILE A 11 -3.44 5.42 -6.97
N PHE A 12 -2.62 4.41 -6.67
CA PHE A 12 -2.84 3.53 -5.53
C PHE A 12 -1.52 3.06 -4.92
N THR A 13 -1.54 2.76 -3.61
CA THR A 13 -0.43 2.09 -2.91
C THR A 13 -0.93 0.97 -2.01
N TYR A 14 -0.14 -0.10 -1.93
CA TYR A 14 -0.35 -1.17 -0.96
C TYR A 14 0.11 -0.80 0.47
N GLY A 15 0.85 0.30 0.62
CA GLY A 15 1.33 0.76 1.92
C GLY A 15 2.45 -0.11 2.51
N PHE A 16 3.24 -0.77 1.67
CA PHE A 16 4.37 -1.57 2.14
C PHE A 16 5.49 -0.68 2.70
N LYS A 17 5.94 -0.99 3.92
CA LYS A 17 7.05 -0.29 4.57
C LYS A 17 8.32 -0.25 3.71
N LEU A 18 8.59 -1.30 2.93
CA LEU A 18 9.73 -1.35 2.01
C LEU A 18 9.67 -0.22 0.96
N ALA A 19 8.48 0.06 0.42
CA ALA A 19 8.31 1.15 -0.54
C ALA A 19 8.60 2.50 0.12
N ASP A 20 8.05 2.75 1.31
CA ASP A 20 8.30 3.98 2.09
C ASP A 20 9.78 4.19 2.38
N ASP A 21 10.47 3.14 2.83
CA ASP A 21 11.88 3.21 3.14
C ASP A 21 12.71 3.48 1.88
N ASN A 22 12.34 2.93 0.73
CA ASN A 22 13.04 3.16 -0.54
C ASN A 22 12.86 4.60 -1.04
N PHE A 23 11.64 5.13 -1.03
CA PHE A 23 11.39 6.53 -1.41
C PHE A 23 12.09 7.51 -0.47
N ARG A 24 12.09 7.23 0.84
CA ARG A 24 12.84 8.01 1.84
C ARG A 24 14.34 7.98 1.58
N LYS A 25 14.93 6.80 1.33
CA LYS A 25 16.37 6.66 1.01
C LYS A 25 16.75 7.37 -0.28
N ALA A 26 15.85 7.40 -1.26
CA ALA A 26 16.05 8.10 -2.52
C ALA A 26 15.83 9.62 -2.43
N ASN A 27 15.43 10.15 -1.25
CA ASN A 27 14.98 11.53 -1.08
C ASN A 27 13.93 11.94 -2.13
N CYS A 28 13.04 11.01 -2.49
CA CYS A 28 12.03 11.20 -3.51
C CYS A 28 10.66 11.22 -2.84
N PRO A 29 10.00 12.38 -2.75
CA PRO A 29 8.65 12.46 -2.19
C PRO A 29 7.67 11.75 -3.12
N TYR A 30 6.65 11.11 -2.54
CA TYR A 30 5.61 10.49 -3.32
C TYR A 30 4.21 10.72 -2.74
N PHE A 31 3.21 10.66 -3.62
CA PHE A 31 1.80 10.85 -3.28
C PHE A 31 0.94 9.82 -3.98
N THR A 32 -0.15 9.39 -3.32
CA THR A 32 -1.11 8.45 -3.90
C THR A 32 -2.54 8.97 -3.75
N LEU A 33 -3.40 8.67 -4.73
CA LEU A 33 -4.83 9.02 -4.67
C LEU A 33 -5.62 8.07 -3.75
N GLY A 34 -5.18 6.81 -3.64
CA GLY A 34 -5.79 5.80 -2.78
C GLY A 34 -4.75 4.88 -2.14
N ASN A 35 -5.15 4.19 -1.08
CA ASN A 35 -4.31 3.25 -0.36
C ASN A 35 -5.10 2.00 0.04
N TYR A 36 -4.38 0.93 0.34
CA TYR A 36 -4.96 -0.36 0.70
C TYR A 36 -5.80 -0.35 1.97
N SER A 37 -5.43 0.44 2.99
CA SER A 37 -6.22 0.54 4.22
C SER A 37 -7.64 1.03 3.91
N SER A 38 -7.74 2.14 3.19
CA SER A 38 -9.03 2.71 2.80
C SER A 38 -9.83 1.79 1.87
N LEU A 39 -9.15 1.06 0.98
CA LEU A 39 -9.79 0.07 0.09
C LEU A 39 -10.45 -1.07 0.88
N ILE A 40 -9.72 -1.67 1.83
CA ILE A 40 -10.23 -2.80 2.61
C ILE A 40 -11.39 -2.39 3.51
N GLU A 41 -11.31 -1.21 4.14
CA GLU A 41 -12.41 -0.65 4.91
C GLU A 41 -13.70 -0.53 4.07
N HIS A 42 -13.59 -0.01 2.84
CA HIS A 42 -14.73 0.09 1.92
C HIS A 42 -15.21 -1.28 1.43
N ALA A 43 -14.29 -2.21 1.15
CA ALA A 43 -14.63 -3.55 0.68
C ALA A 43 -15.43 -4.34 1.73
N ILE A 44 -15.13 -4.17 3.01
CA ILE A 44 -15.91 -4.75 4.12
C ILE A 44 -17.30 -4.13 4.17
N GLN A 45 -17.38 -2.80 4.13
CA GLN A 45 -18.67 -2.08 4.17
C GLN A 45 -19.58 -2.45 3.00
N ALA A 46 -19.00 -2.67 1.82
CA ALA A 46 -19.73 -3.09 0.62
C ALA A 46 -19.96 -4.61 0.53
N GLY A 47 -19.48 -5.40 1.50
CA GLY A 47 -19.67 -6.85 1.55
C GLY A 47 -18.82 -7.66 0.56
N TYR A 48 -17.83 -7.05 -0.07
CA TYR A 48 -16.86 -7.76 -0.94
C TYR A 48 -15.83 -8.56 -0.14
N VAL A 49 -15.55 -8.15 1.10
CA VAL A 49 -14.64 -8.83 2.03
C VAL A 49 -15.40 -9.11 3.32
N GLN A 50 -15.26 -10.31 3.85
CA GLN A 50 -15.86 -10.65 5.14
C GLN A 50 -14.96 -10.14 6.27
N SER A 51 -15.55 -9.67 7.37
CA SER A 51 -14.77 -9.11 8.48
C SER A 51 -13.79 -10.11 9.14
N ASN A 52 -14.05 -11.41 9.01
CA ASN A 52 -13.14 -12.46 9.48
C ASN A 52 -11.87 -12.58 8.62
N ASP A 53 -11.92 -12.18 7.34
CA ASP A 53 -10.78 -12.22 6.43
C ASP A 53 -9.80 -11.05 6.68
N LEU A 54 -10.23 -10.02 7.42
CA LEU A 54 -9.42 -8.83 7.69
C LEU A 54 -8.07 -9.18 8.31
N SER A 55 -8.04 -10.12 9.26
CA SER A 55 -6.80 -10.54 9.91
C SER A 55 -5.81 -11.19 8.94
N SER A 56 -6.29 -12.01 8.00
CA SER A 56 -5.43 -12.64 6.99
C SER A 56 -4.92 -11.60 5.99
N LEU A 57 -5.77 -10.66 5.58
CA LEU A 57 -5.41 -9.55 4.68
C LEU A 57 -4.43 -8.55 5.30
N GLU A 58 -4.48 -8.35 6.61
CA GLU A 58 -3.49 -7.57 7.36
C GLU A 58 -2.15 -8.32 7.42
N GLN A 59 -2.15 -9.62 7.67
CA GLN A 59 -0.93 -10.44 7.64
C GLN A 59 -0.27 -10.41 6.26
N TRP A 60 -1.06 -10.52 5.20
CA TRP A 60 -0.57 -10.35 3.83
C TRP A 60 0.08 -8.97 3.62
N ARG A 61 -0.51 -7.89 4.13
CA ARG A 61 0.05 -6.55 3.97
C ARG A 61 1.40 -6.41 4.67
N GLU A 62 1.54 -6.99 5.87
CA GLU A 62 2.77 -6.92 6.66
C GLU A 62 3.89 -7.78 6.06
N ASN A 63 3.59 -8.99 5.63
CA ASN A 63 4.57 -9.89 5.03
C ASN A 63 3.94 -10.73 3.91
N PRO A 64 3.79 -10.16 2.70
CA PRO A 64 3.14 -10.84 1.59
C PRO A 64 3.95 -12.06 1.08
N ALA A 65 5.25 -12.13 1.40
CA ALA A 65 6.11 -13.22 0.97
C ALA A 65 5.88 -14.51 1.77
N ASP A 66 5.47 -14.39 3.03
CA ASP A 66 5.23 -15.53 3.94
C ASP A 66 3.74 -15.78 4.22
N TRP A 67 2.85 -15.15 3.44
CA TRP A 67 1.40 -15.30 3.60
C TRP A 67 0.91 -16.63 3.00
N ASN A 68 0.17 -17.42 3.80
CA ASN A 68 -0.27 -18.77 3.42
C ASN A 68 -1.79 -18.91 3.12
N GLY A 69 -2.56 -17.81 3.17
CA GLY A 69 -4.00 -17.80 2.89
C GLY A 69 -4.84 -18.34 4.03
#